data_AF-A0A8C9YI37-F1
#
_entry.id   AF-A0A8C9YI37-F1
#
_cell.length_a   1.000
_cell.length_b   1.000
_cell.length_c   1.000
_cell.angle_alpha   90.00
_cell.angle_beta   90.00
_cell.angle_gamma   90.00
#
_symmetry.space_group_name_H-M   'P 1'
#
loop_
_entity.id
_entity.type
_entity.pdbx_description
1 polymer ?
#
loop_
_entity_poly.entity_id
_entity_poly.type
_entity_poly.pdbx_seq_one_letter_code
_entity_poly.pdbx_strand_id
1 'polypeptide(L)'
;MDQECLWEYQIICINFANETIRGFNILSNTQRSHRLTLLKHDMALDYILAKQGGLCVALNLTGDDCYTLIPDSTDNITSVIDALKSIREIQTWTI
;
A
#
# COMPACT_ATOMS: atom_id res chain seq x y z
N MET A 1 20.58 34.09 -10.60
CA MET A 1 19.58 33.02 -10.43
C MET A 1 18.52 33.63 -9.54
N ASP A 2 17.39 34.01 -10.13
CA ASP A 2 16.42 34.93 -9.51
C ASP A 2 15.55 34.23 -8.46
N GLN A 3 15.23 34.97 -7.39
CA GLN A 3 14.47 34.47 -6.24
C GLN A 3 13.06 33.99 -6.63
N GLU A 4 12.43 34.59 -7.64
CA GLU A 4 11.09 34.19 -8.14
C GLU A 4 11.07 32.75 -8.70
N CYS A 5 12.13 32.33 -9.42
CA CYS A 5 12.22 30.94 -9.90
C CYS A 5 12.38 29.92 -8.77
N LEU A 6 12.99 30.31 -7.64
CA LEU A 6 13.11 29.42 -6.47
C LEU A 6 11.74 29.18 -5.82
N TRP A 7 10.91 30.22 -5.72
CA TRP A 7 9.56 30.13 -5.16
C TRP A 7 8.61 29.25 -5.98
N GLU A 8 8.62 29.38 -7.31
CA GLU A 8 7.81 28.53 -8.20
C GLU A 8 8.19 27.05 -8.07
N TYR A 9 9.49 26.76 -8.04
CA TYR A 9 9.99 25.39 -7.86
C TYR A 9 9.54 24.78 -6.52
N GLN A 10 9.53 25.58 -5.46
CA GLN A 10 9.10 25.16 -4.13
C GLN A 10 7.61 24.82 -4.08
N ILE A 11 6.76 25.65 -4.69
CA ILE A 11 5.31 25.42 -4.80
C ILE A 11 5.03 24.13 -5.58
N ILE A 12 5.76 23.89 -6.68
CA ILE A 12 5.63 22.65 -7.47
C ILE A 12 5.98 21.43 -6.62
N CYS A 13 7.06 21.49 -5.84
CA CYS A 13 7.47 20.39 -4.96
C CYS A 13 6.43 20.09 -3.86
N ILE A 14 5.83 21.12 -3.26
CA ILE A 14 4.78 20.96 -2.25
C ILE A 14 3.54 20.31 -2.86
N ASN A 15 3.09 20.78 -4.02
CA ASN A 15 1.93 20.23 -4.71
C ASN A 15 2.16 18.78 -5.14
N PHE A 16 3.34 18.48 -5.68
CA PHE A 16 3.72 17.12 -6.04
C PHE A 16 3.74 16.20 -4.82
N ALA A 17 4.35 16.62 -3.71
CA ALA A 17 4.35 15.84 -2.47
C ALA A 17 2.94 15.58 -1.94
N ASN A 18 2.05 16.57 -2.01
CA ASN A 18 0.68 16.45 -1.53
C ASN A 18 -0.16 15.47 -2.36
N GLU A 19 -0.09 15.56 -3.68
CA GLU A 19 -0.77 14.61 -4.57
C GLU A 19 -0.18 13.19 -4.46
N THR A 20 1.13 13.08 -4.28
CA THR A 20 1.80 11.78 -4.09
C THR A 20 1.37 11.12 -2.77
N ILE A 21 1.31 11.89 -1.67
CA ILE A 21 0.77 11.41 -0.37
C ILE A 21 -0.67 10.94 -0.52
N ARG A 22 -1.51 11.69 -1.26
CA ARG A 22 -2.90 11.31 -1.51
C ARG A 22 -3.00 10.00 -2.30
N GLY A 23 -2.19 9.86 -3.36
CA GLY A 23 -2.10 8.64 -4.15
C GLY A 23 -1.73 7.43 -3.31
N PHE A 24 -0.65 7.51 -2.52
CA PHE A 24 -0.20 6.39 -1.68
C PHE A 24 -1.21 6.01 -0.59
N ASN A 25 -1.94 6.97 -0.01
CA ASN A 25 -3.02 6.68 0.93
C ASN A 25 -4.15 5.86 0.27
N ILE A 26 -4.56 6.23 -0.94
CA ILE A 26 -5.60 5.50 -1.69
C ILE A 26 -5.12 4.09 -2.02
N LEU A 27 -3.87 3.94 -2.50
CA LEU A 27 -3.29 2.64 -2.80
C LEU A 27 -3.22 1.74 -1.56
N SER A 28 -2.72 2.26 -0.44
CA SER A 28 -2.60 1.51 0.82
C SER A 28 -3.97 1.00 1.31
N ASN A 29 -4.98 1.88 1.32
CA ASN A 29 -6.34 1.50 1.73
C ASN A 29 -6.97 0.47 0.78
N THR A 30 -6.76 0.63 -0.52
CA THR A 30 -7.26 -0.30 -1.55
C THR A 30 -6.60 -1.67 -1.39
N GLN A 31 -5.27 -1.72 -1.21
CA GLN A 31 -4.53 -2.95 -1.00
C GLN A 31 -5.01 -3.68 0.26
N ARG A 32 -5.22 -2.96 1.37
CA ARG A 32 -5.78 -3.53 2.60
C ARG A 32 -7.16 -4.14 2.38
N SER A 33 -8.04 -3.44 1.65
CA SER A 33 -9.38 -3.92 1.32
C SER A 33 -9.35 -5.18 0.46
N HIS A 34 -8.50 -5.21 -0.57
CA HIS A 34 -8.31 -6.39 -1.42
C HIS A 34 -7.78 -7.57 -0.62
N ARG A 35 -6.77 -7.37 0.24
CA ARG A 35 -6.23 -8.42 1.12
C ARG A 35 -7.32 -9.02 2.01
N LEU A 36 -8.13 -8.19 2.67
CA LEU A 36 -9.23 -8.68 3.50
C LEU A 36 -10.29 -9.43 2.69
N THR A 37 -10.54 -8.99 1.46
CA THR A 37 -11.47 -9.68 0.57
C THR A 37 -10.93 -11.05 0.17
N LEU A 38 -9.66 -11.15 -0.22
CA LEU A 38 -9.02 -12.43 -0.56
C LEU A 38 -9.04 -13.39 0.64
N LEU A 39 -8.65 -12.93 1.83
CA LEU A 39 -8.70 -13.76 3.05
C LEU A 39 -10.10 -14.30 3.36
N LYS A 40 -11.16 -13.52 3.08
CA LYS A 40 -12.55 -14.00 3.22
C LYS A 40 -12.89 -15.08 2.19
N HIS A 41 -12.41 -14.94 0.96
CA HIS A 41 -12.62 -15.96 -0.08
C HIS A 41 -11.85 -17.24 0.24
N ASP A 42 -10.60 -17.12 0.70
CA ASP A 42 -9.78 -18.28 1.11
C ASP A 42 -10.47 -19.05 2.23
N MET A 43 -10.94 -18.36 3.27
CA MET A 43 -11.70 -18.98 4.36
C MET A 43 -12.99 -19.65 3.89
N ALA A 44 -13.72 -19.01 2.97
CA ALA A 44 -14.95 -19.60 2.41
C ALA A 44 -14.65 -20.86 1.58
N LEU A 45 -13.59 -20.83 0.78
CA LEU A 45 -13.15 -21.97 -0.02
C LEU A 45 -12.64 -23.11 0.86
N ASP A 46 -11.87 -22.82 1.90
CA ASP A 46 -11.44 -23.81 2.90
C ASP A 46 -12.63 -24.45 3.62
N TYR A 47 -13.67 -23.67 3.92
CA TYR A 47 -14.90 -24.22 4.52
C TYR A 47 -15.64 -25.15 3.54
N ILE A 48 -15.79 -24.74 2.28
CA ILE A 48 -16.46 -25.56 1.24
C ILE A 48 -15.67 -26.84 0.97
N LEU A 49 -14.33 -26.75 0.94
CA LEU A 49 -13.42 -27.84 0.64
C LEU A 49 -12.91 -28.56 1.90
N ALA A 50 -13.53 -28.30 3.06
CA ALA A 50 -13.11 -28.88 4.33
C ALA A 50 -13.09 -30.41 4.30
N LYS A 51 -14.01 -31.04 3.54
CA LYS A 51 -14.06 -32.50 3.37
C LYS A 51 -12.90 -33.05 2.55
N GLN A 52 -12.33 -32.25 1.65
CA GLN A 52 -11.17 -32.58 0.83
C GLN A 52 -9.84 -32.19 1.51
N GLY A 53 -9.89 -31.67 2.75
CA GLY A 53 -8.71 -31.23 3.49
C GLY A 53 -8.36 -29.75 3.31
N GLY A 54 -9.29 -28.93 2.81
CA GLY A 54 -9.09 -27.50 2.55
C GLY A 54 -8.67 -27.20 1.11
N LEU A 55 -8.57 -25.91 0.79
CA LEU A 55 -8.30 -25.40 -0.56
C LEU A 55 -6.98 -25.94 -1.12
N CYS A 56 -5.91 -25.93 -0.33
CA CYS A 56 -4.59 -26.35 -0.80
C CYS A 56 -4.50 -27.85 -1.12
N VAL A 57 -5.09 -28.71 -0.28
CA VAL A 57 -5.11 -30.16 -0.52
C VAL A 57 -6.02 -30.49 -1.69
N ALA A 58 -7.17 -29.83 -1.80
CA ALA A 58 -8.11 -30.03 -2.89
C ALA A 58 -7.52 -29.66 -4.26
N LEU A 59 -6.62 -28.67 -4.31
CA LEU A 59 -5.95 -28.23 -5.53
C LEU A 59 -4.56 -28.85 -5.75
N ASN A 60 -4.15 -29.80 -4.90
CA ASN A 60 -2.83 -30.42 -4.94
C ASN A 60 -1.67 -29.38 -4.94
N LEU A 61 -1.86 -28.29 -4.20
CA LEU A 61 -0.85 -27.24 -4.01
C LEU A 61 0.07 -27.66 -2.87
N THR A 62 1.38 -27.58 -3.10
CA THR A 62 2.41 -28.00 -2.13
C THR A 62 3.36 -26.87 -1.80
N GLY A 63 3.80 -26.78 -0.54
CA GLY A 63 4.82 -25.82 -0.11
C GLY A 63 4.38 -24.36 -0.34
N ASP A 64 5.22 -23.62 -1.06
CA ASP A 64 5.04 -22.18 -1.34
C ASP A 64 3.86 -21.87 -2.28
N ASP A 65 3.30 -22.87 -2.97
CA ASP A 65 2.11 -22.68 -3.82
C ASP A 65 0.82 -22.58 -3.00
N CYS A 66 0.82 -23.07 -1.76
CA CYS A 66 -0.29 -22.94 -0.81
C CYS A 66 -0.16 -21.64 -0.01
N TYR A 67 -0.56 -20.53 -0.62
CA TYR A 67 -0.55 -19.23 0.06
C TYR A 67 -1.64 -19.16 1.13
N THR A 68 -1.24 -19.30 2.40
CA THR A 68 -2.10 -19.02 3.58
C THR A 68 -1.88 -17.60 4.13
N LEU A 69 -0.79 -16.96 3.73
CA LEU A 69 -0.40 -15.64 4.19
C LEU A 69 -0.32 -14.68 3.00
N ILE A 70 -1.31 -13.78 2.90
CA ILE A 70 -1.21 -12.66 1.97
C ILE A 70 -0.27 -11.61 2.60
N PRO A 71 0.92 -11.36 2.03
CA PRO A 71 1.89 -10.45 2.61
C PRO A 71 1.31 -9.04 2.72
N ASP A 72 1.53 -8.42 3.88
CA ASP A 72 1.08 -7.06 4.12
C ASP A 72 2.22 -6.07 3.88
N SER A 73 2.16 -5.33 2.79
CA SER A 73 3.12 -4.26 2.50
C SER A 73 2.61 -2.86 2.88
N THR A 74 1.48 -2.76 3.59
CA THR A 74 0.94 -1.45 4.00
C THR A 74 1.88 -0.71 4.96
N ASP A 75 2.65 -1.43 5.78
CA ASP A 75 3.69 -0.85 6.63
C ASP A 75 4.79 -0.17 5.82
N ASN A 76 5.21 -0.78 4.70
CA ASN A 76 6.20 -0.17 3.79
C ASN A 76 5.66 1.12 3.17
N ILE A 77 4.38 1.15 2.79
CA ILE A 77 3.76 2.35 2.19
C ILE A 77 3.61 3.47 3.22
N THR A 78 3.34 3.14 4.49
CA THR A 78 3.26 4.11 5.59
C THR A 78 4.59 4.85 5.76
N SER A 79 5.71 4.13 5.71
CA SER A 79 7.05 4.74 5.78
C SER A 79 7.34 5.72 4.64
N VAL A 80 6.87 5.43 3.42
CA VAL A 80 7.01 6.31 2.25
C VAL A 80 6.16 7.57 2.42
N ILE A 81 4.93 7.42 2.89
CA ILE A 81 4.04 8.55 3.17
C ILE A 81 4.67 9.49 4.21
N ASP A 82 5.26 8.93 5.27
CA ASP A 82 5.88 9.74 6.32
C ASP A 82 7.12 10.48 5.83
N ALA A 83 7.95 9.85 5.00
CA ALA A 83 9.06 10.54 4.35
C ALA A 83 8.58 11.71 3.46
N LEU A 84 7.51 11.52 2.69
CA LEU A 84 6.92 12.57 1.86
C LEU A 84 6.33 13.72 2.69
N LYS A 85 5.73 13.42 3.85
CA LYS A 85 5.27 14.45 4.80
C LYS A 85 6.43 15.28 5.31
N SER A 86 7.55 14.63 5.69
CA SER A 86 8.74 15.34 6.14
C SER A 86 9.32 16.24 5.04
N ILE A 87 9.38 15.78 3.79
CA ILE A 87 9.83 16.62 2.66
C ILE A 87 8.92 17.85 2.51
N ARG A 88 7.59 17.65 2.54
CA ARG A 88 6.62 18.75 2.44
C ARG A 88 6.79 19.76 3.58
N GLU A 89 6.96 19.27 4.81
CA GLU A 89 7.14 20.12 6.00
C GLU A 89 8.44 20.93 5.92
N ILE A 90 9.56 20.32 5.54
CA ILE A 90 10.84 21.02 5.34
C ILE A 90 10.68 22.16 4.34
N GLN A 91 10.02 21.90 3.20
CA GLN A 91 9.80 22.90 2.16
C GLN A 91 8.91 24.06 2.63
N THR A 92 7.92 23.80 3.50
CA THR A 92 7.09 24.85 4.11
C THR A 92 7.80 25.71 5.15
N TRP A 93 8.79 25.16 5.88
CA TRP A 93 9.57 25.95 6.86
C TRP A 93 10.67 26.82 6.24
N THR A 94 11.00 26.56 4.98
CA THR A 94 11.97 27.35 4.19
C THR A 94 11.33 28.49 3.38
N ILE A 95 10.01 28.64 3.47
CA ILE A 95 9.17 29.71 2.92
C ILE A 95 8.89 30.72 4.04
#